data_AF-A0A8S3XT43-F1
#
_entry.id   AF-A0A8S3XT43-F1
#
_cell.length_a   1.000
_cell.length_b   1.000
_cell.length_c   1.000
_cell.angle_alpha   90.00
_cell.angle_beta   90.00
_cell.angle_gamma   90.00
#
_symmetry.space_group_name_H-M   'P 1'
#
loop_
_entity.id
_entity.type
_entity.pdbx_description
1 polymer ?
#
loop_
_entity_poly.entity_id
_entity_poly.type
_entity_poly.pdbx_seq_one_letter_code
_entity_poly.pdbx_strand_id
1 'polypeptide(L)'
;MERWLKGVKRVATTSSNDAECSKSVHAENTAITDPDDDATTSISTVSKTKKRKYDESFITFGFVDSNGSPLCMLCSKLLPNSSMAPAKLRRHLETVHPESKDNNKEFFVRKKEQLLESPNNMMHVKQTINEKATEASYLVSYRIAQAGEAHTIAENLINPCVLDITKCMLDEKSAKHLSTVPLSNDTISRRIYDHGYKKQESPCKWMSQLMSLVWLSCWLS
;
A
#
# COMPACT_ATOMS: atom_id res chain seq x y z
N MET A 1 26.25 27.04 -9.77
CA MET A 1 26.40 28.50 -9.56
C MET A 1 25.04 29.08 -9.18
N GLU A 2 25.01 30.18 -8.45
CA GLU A 2 23.81 30.67 -7.74
C GLU A 2 23.02 31.75 -8.51
N ARG A 3 21.84 32.13 -7.96
CA ARG A 3 21.01 33.32 -8.30
C ARG A 3 20.34 33.22 -9.69
N TRP A 4 19.11 33.68 -9.89
CA TRP A 4 18.63 35.04 -9.63
C TRP A 4 17.33 35.15 -8.81
N LEU A 5 17.32 36.14 -7.90
CA LEU A 5 16.13 36.70 -7.25
C LEU A 5 16.23 38.23 -7.30
N LYS A 6 15.18 38.90 -7.81
CA LYS A 6 14.74 40.30 -7.62
C LYS A 6 13.73 40.64 -8.73
N GLY A 7 12.57 41.26 -8.50
CA GLY A 7 11.92 41.65 -7.24
C GLY A 7 11.59 43.15 -7.18
N VAL A 8 10.31 43.49 -7.01
CA VAL A 8 9.80 44.85 -6.75
C VAL A 8 8.88 44.82 -5.52
N LYS A 9 8.75 45.93 -4.80
CA LYS A 9 8.31 45.98 -3.39
C LYS A 9 7.11 46.92 -3.18
N ARG A 10 6.14 46.42 -2.40
CA ARG A 10 5.03 47.08 -1.68
C ARG A 10 5.01 48.62 -1.60
N VAL A 11 3.82 49.19 -1.80
CA VAL A 11 3.28 50.36 -1.08
C VAL A 11 1.84 50.02 -0.63
N ALA A 12 1.35 50.59 0.49
CA ALA A 12 -0.01 50.38 0.99
C ALA A 12 -0.52 51.57 1.85
N THR A 13 -1.81 51.90 1.72
CA THR A 13 -2.63 52.85 2.51
C THR A 13 -4.10 52.49 2.23
N THR A 14 -4.95 52.12 3.21
CA THR A 14 -5.86 52.99 3.99
C THR A 14 -6.69 53.96 3.14
N SER A 15 -8.03 54.07 3.25
CA SER A 15 -9.08 53.44 4.10
C SER A 15 -10.48 53.78 3.48
N SER A 16 -11.71 53.58 4.02
CA SER A 16 -12.24 53.15 5.33
C SER A 16 -13.77 52.81 5.22
N ASN A 17 -14.39 52.32 6.32
CA ASN A 17 -15.85 52.44 6.68
C ASN A 17 -16.89 51.67 5.81
N ASP A 18 -18.09 51.26 6.27
CA ASP A 18 -18.77 51.29 7.59
C ASP A 18 -19.89 50.20 7.71
N ALA A 19 -20.42 49.97 8.94
CA ALA A 19 -21.75 49.40 9.28
C ALA A 19 -22.09 47.90 8.95
N GLU A 20 -22.85 47.11 9.74
CA GLU A 20 -23.40 47.27 11.11
C GLU A 20 -23.60 45.91 11.86
N CYS A 21 -23.85 46.00 13.17
CA CYS A 21 -24.22 45.00 14.18
C CYS A 21 -25.25 43.91 13.75
N SER A 22 -25.27 42.75 14.40
CA SER A 22 -26.01 42.61 15.68
C SER A 22 -25.52 41.48 16.60
N LYS A 23 -25.77 41.65 17.91
CA LYS A 23 -25.33 40.77 19.01
C LYS A 23 -26.41 39.80 19.49
N SER A 24 -25.99 38.68 20.08
CA SER A 24 -26.55 38.20 21.36
C SER A 24 -25.44 37.53 22.19
N VAL A 25 -25.52 37.65 23.52
CA VAL A 25 -24.45 37.22 24.46
C VAL A 25 -25.08 36.76 25.77
N HIS A 26 -24.53 35.72 26.39
CA HIS A 26 -24.57 35.60 27.84
C HIS A 26 -23.30 34.98 28.41
N ALA A 27 -22.90 35.47 29.58
CA ALA A 27 -21.84 34.91 30.43
C ALA A 27 -22.51 33.95 31.46
N GLU A 28 -21.86 33.40 32.51
CA GLU A 28 -21.01 34.06 33.51
C GLU A 28 -19.84 33.17 33.99
N ASN A 29 -19.01 33.70 34.91
CA ASN A 29 -17.62 33.31 35.11
C ASN A 29 -17.11 33.62 36.54
N THR A 30 -16.42 32.68 37.20
CA THR A 30 -15.77 32.80 38.53
C THR A 30 -14.91 31.53 38.73
N ALA A 31 -13.66 31.52 39.21
CA ALA A 31 -12.69 32.57 39.57
C ALA A 31 -11.23 32.08 39.34
N ILE A 32 -10.24 32.91 39.69
CA ILE A 32 -8.81 32.80 39.34
C ILE A 32 -7.96 32.31 40.53
N THR A 33 -6.91 31.51 40.27
CA THR A 33 -5.59 31.58 40.95
C THR A 33 -4.53 30.84 40.14
N ASP A 34 -3.53 31.56 39.63
CA ASP A 34 -2.23 31.03 39.18
C ASP A 34 -1.28 30.85 40.40
N PRO A 35 -0.17 30.10 40.26
CA PRO A 35 1.07 30.75 39.82
C PRO A 35 1.89 29.94 38.79
N ASP A 36 2.88 30.61 38.18
CA ASP A 36 3.84 30.06 37.22
C ASP A 36 4.70 28.89 37.76
N ASP A 37 5.10 27.97 36.86
CA ASP A 37 6.50 27.51 36.80
C ASP A 37 6.87 26.99 35.39
N ASP A 38 8.16 26.88 35.09
CA ASP A 38 8.72 26.51 33.78
C ASP A 38 8.73 24.99 33.50
N ALA A 39 8.39 24.61 32.26
CA ALA A 39 9.11 23.57 31.51
C ALA A 39 8.53 23.40 30.08
N THR A 40 9.35 23.63 29.04
CA THR A 40 9.01 23.18 27.68
C THR A 40 9.10 21.65 27.57
N THR A 41 7.97 20.98 27.36
CA THR A 41 7.93 19.61 26.79
C THR A 41 6.70 19.42 25.93
N SER A 42 6.90 19.46 24.60
CA SER A 42 5.86 19.20 23.62
C SER A 42 5.46 17.72 23.62
N ILE A 43 4.36 17.37 24.29
CA ILE A 43 3.81 16.01 24.26
C ILE A 43 3.19 15.75 22.89
N SER A 44 4.02 15.26 21.97
CA SER A 44 3.63 14.73 20.67
C SER A 44 2.73 13.51 20.86
N THR A 45 1.41 13.73 20.91
CA THR A 45 0.41 12.65 21.05
C THR A 45 0.37 11.82 19.77
N VAL A 46 1.31 10.87 19.64
CA VAL A 46 1.33 9.87 18.57
C VAL A 46 0.09 9.00 18.72
N SER A 47 -0.98 9.41 18.02
CA SER A 47 -2.26 8.71 18.00
C SER A 47 -2.08 7.38 17.30
N LYS A 48 -1.69 6.35 18.07
CA LYS A 48 -1.58 4.96 17.62
C LYS A 48 -2.92 4.57 17.00
N THR A 49 -3.01 4.61 15.67
CA THR A 49 -4.23 4.30 14.92
C THR A 49 -4.55 2.83 15.11
N LYS A 50 -5.37 2.53 16.13
CA LYS A 50 -5.88 1.19 16.42
C LYS A 50 -6.56 0.66 15.16
N LYS A 51 -5.87 -0.21 14.42
CA LYS A 51 -6.44 -0.93 13.28
C LYS A 51 -7.68 -1.63 13.79
N ARG A 52 -8.86 -1.25 13.29
CA ARG A 52 -10.07 -2.00 13.60
C ARG A 52 -9.94 -3.35 12.91
N LYS A 53 -10.37 -4.42 13.59
CA LYS A 53 -10.63 -5.71 12.94
C LYS A 53 -12.00 -5.62 12.27
N TYR A 54 -12.17 -6.38 11.19
CA TYR A 54 -13.48 -6.56 10.57
C TYR A 54 -14.39 -7.37 11.51
N ASP A 55 -15.71 -7.15 11.40
CA ASP A 55 -16.75 -7.83 12.17
C ASP A 55 -17.88 -8.20 11.21
N GLU A 56 -18.41 -9.44 11.29
CA GLU A 56 -19.43 -9.91 10.36
C GLU A 56 -20.77 -9.15 10.46
N SER A 57 -21.02 -8.42 11.55
CA SER A 57 -22.15 -7.50 11.63
C SER A 57 -22.11 -6.42 10.53
N PHE A 58 -20.93 -6.08 9.98
CA PHE A 58 -20.79 -5.07 8.92
C PHE A 58 -21.39 -5.52 7.56
N ILE A 59 -21.74 -6.80 7.41
CA ILE A 59 -22.58 -7.29 6.31
C ILE A 59 -23.92 -6.55 6.28
N THR A 60 -24.48 -6.17 7.45
CA THR A 60 -25.73 -5.39 7.54
C THR A 60 -25.63 -3.96 7.00
N PHE A 61 -24.42 -3.43 6.80
CA PHE A 61 -24.18 -2.13 6.17
C PHE A 61 -23.74 -2.26 4.71
N GLY A 62 -23.77 -3.46 4.14
CA GLY A 62 -23.36 -3.72 2.76
C GLY A 62 -21.84 -3.82 2.55
N PHE A 63 -21.08 -4.31 3.55
CA PHE A 63 -19.62 -4.45 3.46
C PHE A 63 -19.12 -5.87 3.69
N VAL A 64 -17.93 -6.16 3.18
CA VAL A 64 -17.10 -7.34 3.46
C VAL A 64 -15.65 -6.93 3.73
N ASP A 65 -14.84 -7.80 4.36
CA ASP A 65 -13.40 -7.58 4.44
C ASP A 65 -12.72 -7.86 3.11
N SER A 66 -11.69 -7.06 2.79
CA SER A 66 -10.79 -7.25 1.68
C SER A 66 -9.39 -6.86 2.18
N ASN A 67 -8.63 -7.88 2.59
CA ASN A 67 -7.27 -7.77 3.16
C ASN A 67 -7.14 -6.73 4.31
N GLY A 68 -8.12 -6.66 5.22
CA GLY A 68 -8.13 -5.75 6.37
C GLY A 68 -8.65 -4.35 6.05
N SER A 69 -9.42 -4.19 4.97
CA SER A 69 -10.07 -2.95 4.54
C SER A 69 -11.49 -3.22 4.03
N PRO A 70 -12.51 -2.45 4.45
CA PRO A 70 -13.90 -2.75 4.10
C PRO A 70 -14.22 -2.41 2.63
N LEU A 71 -14.73 -3.40 1.91
CA LEU A 71 -15.17 -3.34 0.51
C LEU A 71 -16.71 -3.25 0.45
N CYS A 72 -17.25 -2.24 -0.24
CA CYS A 72 -18.70 -2.11 -0.41
C CYS A 72 -19.24 -3.11 -1.43
N MET A 73 -20.35 -3.77 -1.10
CA MET A 73 -20.99 -4.80 -1.93
C MET A 73 -21.89 -4.28 -3.06
N LEU A 74 -22.06 -2.96 -3.19
CA LEU A 74 -22.95 -2.35 -4.19
C LEU A 74 -22.18 -1.62 -5.29
N CYS A 75 -21.13 -0.88 -4.94
CA CYS A 75 -20.23 -0.21 -5.91
C CYS A 75 -18.84 -0.89 -6.05
N SER A 76 -18.58 -2.00 -5.36
CA SER A 76 -17.25 -2.64 -5.31
C SER A 76 -16.12 -1.69 -4.89
N LYS A 77 -16.43 -0.62 -4.15
CA LYS A 77 -15.46 0.40 -3.72
C LYS A 77 -14.79 -0.03 -2.42
N LEU A 78 -13.47 -0.18 -2.47
CA LEU A 78 -12.64 -0.37 -1.28
C LEU A 78 -12.54 0.96 -0.50
N LEU A 79 -12.82 0.93 0.80
CA LEU A 79 -12.63 2.05 1.71
C LEU A 79 -11.43 1.79 2.63
N PRO A 80 -10.68 2.81 3.07
CA PRO A 80 -9.56 2.61 3.98
C PRO A 80 -10.04 2.10 5.35
N ASN A 81 -9.22 1.34 6.08
CA ASN A 81 -9.54 0.82 7.43
C ASN A 81 -9.98 1.93 8.42
N SER A 82 -9.49 3.17 8.27
CA SER A 82 -9.96 4.35 9.03
C SER A 82 -11.45 4.69 8.83
N SER A 83 -12.10 4.10 7.82
CA SER A 83 -13.53 4.16 7.53
C SER A 83 -14.32 2.94 8.00
N MET A 84 -13.69 1.92 8.58
CA MET A 84 -14.33 0.74 9.17
C MET A 84 -14.96 1.04 10.55
N ALA A 85 -15.61 2.19 10.67
CA ALA A 85 -16.48 2.54 11.80
C ALA A 85 -17.93 2.40 11.35
N PRO A 86 -18.83 1.76 12.12
CA PRO A 86 -20.22 1.53 11.70
C PRO A 86 -20.94 2.78 11.16
N ALA A 87 -20.75 3.95 11.81
CA ALA A 87 -21.31 5.21 11.35
C ALA A 87 -20.78 5.70 9.99
N LYS A 88 -19.52 5.38 9.63
CA LYS A 88 -18.93 5.72 8.32
C LYS A 88 -19.38 4.74 7.23
N LEU A 89 -19.48 3.45 7.56
CA LEU A 89 -20.02 2.43 6.65
C LEU A 89 -21.50 2.73 6.33
N ARG A 90 -22.32 3.00 7.36
CA ARG A 90 -23.72 3.42 7.19
C ARG A 90 -23.85 4.71 6.38
N ARG A 91 -23.05 5.74 6.68
CA ARG A 91 -23.05 6.98 5.88
C ARG A 91 -22.71 6.73 4.41
N HIS A 92 -21.79 5.80 4.11
CA HIS A 92 -21.51 5.43 2.72
C HIS A 92 -22.73 4.79 2.05
N LEU A 93 -23.39 3.83 2.70
CA LEU A 93 -24.62 3.21 2.21
C LEU A 93 -25.70 4.27 1.94
N GLU A 94 -25.98 5.13 2.92
CA GLU A 94 -27.00 6.18 2.85
C GLU A 94 -26.75 7.26 1.79
N THR A 95 -25.48 7.61 1.53
CA THR A 95 -25.13 8.73 0.61
C THR A 95 -24.69 8.31 -0.79
N VAL A 96 -24.25 7.06 -0.97
CA VAL A 96 -23.83 6.52 -2.28
C VAL A 96 -24.89 5.58 -2.87
N HIS A 97 -25.69 4.93 -2.01
CA HIS A 97 -26.70 3.97 -2.41
C HIS A 97 -28.03 4.18 -1.66
N PRO A 98 -28.68 5.36 -1.77
CA PRO A 98 -29.89 5.69 -1.02
C PRO A 98 -31.04 4.69 -1.24
N GLU A 99 -31.20 4.18 -2.47
CA GLU A 99 -32.15 3.13 -2.84
C GLU A 99 -31.99 1.82 -2.05
N SER A 100 -30.82 1.62 -1.44
CA SER A 100 -30.45 0.37 -0.77
C SER A 100 -30.45 0.47 0.76
N LYS A 101 -30.72 1.66 1.31
CA LYS A 101 -30.57 1.99 2.74
C LYS A 101 -31.30 1.03 3.66
N ASP A 102 -32.55 0.71 3.32
CA ASP A 102 -33.49 -0.01 4.18
C ASP A 102 -33.58 -1.52 3.82
N ASN A 103 -32.59 -2.04 3.07
CA ASN A 103 -32.50 -3.48 2.75
C ASN A 103 -32.22 -4.34 4.00
N ASN A 104 -32.78 -5.55 4.01
CA ASN A 104 -32.52 -6.52 5.07
C ASN A 104 -31.12 -7.16 4.96
N LYS A 105 -30.69 -7.86 6.02
CA LYS A 105 -29.41 -8.58 6.04
C LYS A 105 -29.28 -9.62 4.91
N GLU A 106 -30.39 -10.27 4.54
CA GLU A 106 -30.41 -11.36 3.55
C GLU A 106 -30.10 -10.85 2.13
N PHE A 107 -30.59 -9.66 1.77
CA PHE A 107 -30.21 -8.99 0.52
C PHE A 107 -28.69 -8.81 0.43
N PHE A 108 -28.06 -8.36 1.53
CA PHE A 108 -26.60 -8.19 1.58
C PHE A 108 -25.83 -9.51 1.63
N VAL A 109 -26.38 -10.58 2.22
CA VAL A 109 -25.80 -11.93 2.14
C VAL A 109 -25.85 -12.47 0.71
N ARG A 110 -27.00 -12.38 0.04
CA ARG A 110 -27.15 -12.73 -1.38
C ARG A 110 -26.24 -11.89 -2.28
N LYS A 111 -25.98 -10.64 -1.90
CA LYS A 111 -25.01 -9.77 -2.60
C LYS A 111 -23.56 -10.19 -2.36
N LYS A 112 -23.20 -10.63 -1.15
CA LYS A 112 -21.88 -11.23 -0.83
C LYS A 112 -21.61 -12.44 -1.72
N GLU A 113 -22.59 -13.34 -1.84
CA GLU A 113 -22.52 -14.54 -2.70
C GLU A 113 -22.28 -14.14 -4.18
N GLN A 114 -23.11 -13.25 -4.73
CA GLN A 114 -22.94 -12.73 -6.11
C GLN A 114 -21.56 -12.08 -6.38
N LEU A 115 -20.88 -11.52 -5.38
CA LEU A 115 -19.56 -10.89 -5.53
C LEU A 115 -18.39 -11.88 -5.42
N LEU A 116 -18.62 -13.03 -4.78
CA LEU A 116 -17.69 -14.15 -4.74
C LEU A 116 -17.83 -15.04 -5.97
N GLU A 117 -19.05 -15.17 -6.50
CA GLU A 117 -19.39 -16.01 -7.65
C GLU A 117 -19.21 -15.31 -9.01
N SER A 118 -19.44 -14.00 -9.11
CA SER A 118 -19.33 -13.32 -10.41
C SER A 118 -17.87 -13.05 -10.81
N PRO A 119 -17.44 -13.41 -12.03
CA PRO A 119 -16.08 -13.16 -12.53
C PRO A 119 -15.77 -11.66 -12.74
N ASN A 120 -16.74 -10.77 -12.49
CA ASN A 120 -16.57 -9.33 -12.49
C ASN A 120 -15.70 -8.82 -11.33
N ASN A 121 -15.35 -9.67 -10.34
CA ASN A 121 -14.25 -9.39 -9.40
C ASN A 121 -12.85 -9.52 -10.07
N MET A 122 -12.71 -9.00 -11.28
CA MET A 122 -11.44 -8.92 -12.00
C MET A 122 -10.39 -8.14 -11.20
N MET A 123 -10.76 -7.20 -10.33
CA MET A 123 -9.78 -6.41 -9.58
C MET A 123 -9.11 -7.19 -8.45
N HIS A 124 -9.85 -7.89 -7.58
CA HIS A 124 -9.23 -8.58 -6.45
C HIS A 124 -8.52 -9.89 -6.89
N VAL A 125 -9.03 -10.56 -7.93
CA VAL A 125 -8.35 -11.71 -8.55
C VAL A 125 -7.09 -11.27 -9.29
N LYS A 126 -7.10 -10.17 -10.06
CA LYS A 126 -5.85 -9.64 -10.67
C LYS A 126 -4.87 -9.14 -9.62
N GLN A 127 -5.33 -8.52 -8.53
CA GLN A 127 -4.46 -8.09 -7.43
C GLN A 127 -3.73 -9.28 -6.81
N THR A 128 -4.44 -10.33 -6.41
CA THR A 128 -3.81 -11.50 -5.78
C THR A 128 -2.92 -12.31 -6.75
N ILE A 129 -3.23 -12.32 -8.05
CA ILE A 129 -2.33 -12.85 -9.09
C ILE A 129 -1.09 -11.97 -9.24
N ASN A 130 -1.22 -10.65 -9.24
CA ASN A 130 -0.10 -9.70 -9.36
C ASN A 130 0.83 -9.73 -8.13
N GLU A 131 0.27 -9.87 -6.93
CA GLU A 131 1.01 -10.07 -5.67
C GLU A 131 1.86 -11.35 -5.74
N LYS A 132 1.26 -12.49 -6.14
CA LYS A 132 1.99 -13.77 -6.32
C LYS A 132 3.02 -13.73 -7.45
N ALA A 133 2.71 -13.08 -8.57
CA ALA A 133 3.64 -12.87 -9.67
C ALA A 133 4.85 -11.99 -9.24
N THR A 134 4.59 -10.98 -8.41
CA THR A 134 5.64 -10.14 -7.81
C THR A 134 6.50 -10.93 -6.84
N GLU A 135 5.90 -11.72 -5.94
CA GLU A 135 6.62 -12.61 -5.01
C GLU A 135 7.51 -13.62 -5.75
N ALA A 136 6.96 -14.35 -6.73
CA ALA A 136 7.71 -15.33 -7.52
C ALA A 136 8.92 -14.70 -8.23
N SER A 137 8.76 -13.49 -8.78
CA SER A 137 9.85 -12.79 -9.46
C SER A 137 10.87 -12.13 -8.50
N TYR A 138 10.50 -11.81 -7.26
CA TYR A 138 11.47 -11.54 -6.19
C TYR A 138 12.29 -12.80 -5.83
N LEU A 139 11.66 -13.98 -5.74
CA LEU A 139 12.35 -15.24 -5.46
C LEU A 139 13.33 -15.65 -6.58
N VAL A 140 12.97 -15.44 -7.85
CA VAL A 140 13.90 -15.64 -8.99
C VAL A 140 15.08 -14.66 -8.90
N SER A 141 14.82 -13.37 -8.66
CA SER A 141 15.87 -12.35 -8.50
C SER A 141 16.85 -12.71 -7.38
N TYR A 142 16.33 -13.21 -6.25
CA TYR A 142 17.13 -13.63 -5.10
C TYR A 142 18.04 -14.83 -5.42
N ARG A 143 17.55 -15.82 -6.16
CA ARG A 143 18.36 -16.99 -6.58
C ARG A 143 19.50 -16.60 -7.53
N ILE A 144 19.24 -15.70 -8.48
CA ILE A 144 20.26 -15.15 -9.39
C ILE A 144 21.34 -14.41 -8.58
N ALA A 145 20.94 -13.55 -7.65
CA ALA A 145 21.87 -12.85 -6.75
C ALA A 145 22.65 -13.77 -5.81
N GLN A 146 22.07 -14.90 -5.38
CA GLN A 146 22.78 -15.92 -4.59
C GLN A 146 23.84 -16.66 -5.41
N ALA A 147 23.57 -16.93 -6.69
CA ALA A 147 24.52 -17.58 -7.60
C ALA A 147 25.63 -16.63 -8.09
N GLY A 148 25.47 -15.31 -7.92
CA GLY A 148 26.37 -14.30 -8.49
C GLY A 148 26.15 -14.06 -9.99
N GLU A 149 25.00 -14.49 -10.51
CA GLU A 149 24.73 -14.60 -11.93
C GLU A 149 24.22 -13.31 -12.58
N ALA A 150 24.37 -13.22 -13.91
CA ALA A 150 23.89 -12.08 -14.69
C ALA A 150 22.36 -12.02 -14.71
N HIS A 151 21.80 -10.82 -14.45
CA HIS A 151 20.35 -10.60 -14.42
C HIS A 151 19.64 -10.89 -15.77
N THR A 152 20.38 -10.85 -16.88
CA THR A 152 19.95 -11.25 -18.23
C THR A 152 19.50 -12.70 -18.35
N ILE A 153 20.00 -13.60 -17.48
CA ILE A 153 19.67 -15.04 -17.49
C ILE A 153 18.19 -15.28 -17.17
N ALA A 154 17.54 -14.36 -16.44
CA ALA A 154 16.11 -14.44 -16.17
C ALA A 154 15.26 -14.40 -17.45
N GLU A 155 15.55 -13.45 -18.33
CA GLU A 155 14.78 -13.23 -19.56
C GLU A 155 15.22 -14.18 -20.67
N ASN A 156 16.53 -14.41 -20.82
CA ASN A 156 17.10 -15.20 -21.92
C ASN A 156 16.98 -16.72 -21.73
N LEU A 157 16.90 -17.22 -20.48
CA LEU A 157 16.94 -18.67 -20.18
C LEU A 157 15.81 -19.12 -19.25
N ILE A 158 15.65 -18.49 -18.08
CA ILE A 158 14.66 -18.96 -17.08
C ILE A 158 13.24 -18.82 -17.61
N ASN A 159 12.90 -17.67 -18.21
CA ASN A 159 11.58 -17.40 -18.76
C ASN A 159 11.17 -18.41 -19.87
N PRO A 160 11.92 -18.61 -20.97
CA PRO A 160 11.55 -19.61 -21.97
C PRO A 160 11.48 -21.05 -21.41
N CYS A 161 12.45 -21.48 -20.58
CA CYS A 161 12.42 -22.81 -20.00
C CYS A 161 11.17 -23.05 -19.12
N VAL A 162 10.75 -22.07 -18.31
CA VAL A 162 9.52 -22.17 -17.50
C VAL A 162 8.27 -22.25 -18.38
N LEU A 163 8.21 -21.47 -19.46
CA LEU A 163 7.08 -21.48 -20.39
C LEU A 163 6.98 -22.82 -21.13
N ASP A 164 8.09 -23.38 -21.60
CA ASP A 164 8.08 -24.63 -22.37
C ASP A 164 7.80 -25.86 -21.51
N ILE A 165 8.38 -25.95 -20.30
CA ILE A 165 7.99 -26.96 -19.31
C ILE A 165 6.48 -26.91 -19.03
N THR A 166 5.91 -25.70 -18.92
CA THR A 166 4.49 -25.52 -18.63
C THR A 166 3.59 -25.89 -19.81
N LYS A 167 3.98 -25.56 -21.05
CA LYS A 167 3.27 -26.01 -22.26
C LYS A 167 3.27 -27.54 -22.39
N CYS A 168 4.38 -28.20 -22.04
CA CYS A 168 4.54 -29.65 -22.18
C CYS A 168 3.90 -30.46 -21.05
N MET A 169 3.92 -29.97 -19.80
CA MET A 169 3.46 -30.73 -18.63
C MET A 169 2.07 -30.32 -18.11
N LEU A 170 1.60 -29.12 -18.46
CA LEU A 170 0.31 -28.59 -18.02
C LEU A 170 -0.53 -28.21 -19.24
N ASP A 171 -0.63 -26.92 -19.57
CA ASP A 171 -1.41 -26.41 -20.68
C ASP A 171 -0.99 -24.98 -21.07
N GLU A 172 -1.40 -24.55 -22.27
CA GLU A 172 -1.01 -23.24 -22.81
C GLU A 172 -1.67 -22.04 -22.09
N LYS A 173 -2.81 -22.22 -21.39
CA LYS A 173 -3.43 -21.17 -20.56
C LYS A 173 -2.61 -20.99 -19.28
N SER A 174 -2.16 -22.08 -18.66
CA SER A 174 -1.20 -22.02 -17.55
C SER A 174 0.11 -21.34 -17.96
N ALA A 175 0.64 -21.63 -19.15
CA ALA A 175 1.83 -20.93 -19.67
C ALA A 175 1.59 -19.41 -19.84
N LYS A 176 0.42 -19.01 -20.36
CA LYS A 176 0.01 -17.60 -20.48
C LYS A 176 -0.16 -16.93 -19.11
N HIS A 177 -0.62 -17.64 -18.09
CA HIS A 177 -0.59 -17.15 -16.70
C HIS A 177 0.83 -16.95 -16.17
N LEU A 178 1.77 -17.87 -16.42
CA LEU A 178 3.16 -17.70 -15.98
C LEU A 178 3.90 -16.58 -16.72
N SER A 179 3.55 -16.28 -17.98
CA SER A 179 4.07 -15.10 -18.68
C SER A 179 3.64 -13.75 -18.07
N THR A 180 2.75 -13.77 -17.06
CA THR A 180 2.41 -12.58 -16.24
C THR A 180 3.49 -12.30 -15.18
N VAL A 181 4.41 -13.22 -14.91
CA VAL A 181 5.50 -13.03 -13.93
C VAL A 181 6.57 -12.08 -14.52
N PRO A 182 6.81 -10.89 -13.91
CA PRO A 182 7.72 -9.90 -14.49
C PRO A 182 9.18 -10.27 -14.24
N LEU A 183 9.74 -11.05 -15.17
CA LEU A 183 11.13 -11.55 -15.20
C LEU A 183 12.06 -10.75 -16.14
N SER A 184 11.62 -9.61 -16.68
CA SER A 184 12.45 -8.81 -17.59
C SER A 184 13.71 -8.27 -16.91
N ASN A 185 14.73 -8.06 -17.73
CA ASN A 185 16.08 -7.67 -17.36
C ASN A 185 16.09 -6.52 -16.32
N ASP A 186 15.43 -5.41 -16.63
CA ASP A 186 15.35 -4.23 -15.76
C ASP A 186 14.67 -4.52 -14.42
N THR A 187 13.63 -5.35 -14.43
CA THR A 187 12.85 -5.68 -13.23
C THR A 187 13.68 -6.54 -12.28
N ILE A 188 14.41 -7.52 -12.81
CA ILE A 188 15.33 -8.36 -12.04
C ILE A 188 16.51 -7.52 -11.51
N SER A 189 17.12 -6.68 -12.35
CA SER A 189 18.19 -5.76 -11.95
C SER A 189 17.78 -4.88 -10.76
N ARG A 190 16.61 -4.25 -10.84
CA ARG A 190 16.06 -3.41 -9.76
C ARG A 190 15.84 -4.21 -8.46
N ARG A 191 15.29 -5.43 -8.55
CA ARG A 191 15.08 -6.28 -7.37
C ARG A 191 16.38 -6.78 -6.75
N ILE A 192 17.42 -7.05 -7.52
CA ILE A 192 18.74 -7.42 -7.00
C ILE A 192 19.35 -6.24 -6.22
N TYR A 193 19.22 -5.02 -6.75
CA TYR A 193 19.60 -3.78 -6.06
C TYR A 193 18.83 -3.58 -4.73
N ASP A 194 17.50 -3.75 -4.75
CA ASP A 194 16.64 -3.64 -3.56
C ASP A 194 17.01 -4.67 -2.45
N HIS A 195 17.43 -5.89 -2.83
CA HIS A 195 17.96 -6.88 -1.89
C HIS A 195 19.32 -6.46 -1.31
N GLY A 196 20.20 -5.88 -2.14
CA GLY A 196 21.51 -5.38 -1.73
C GLY A 196 21.41 -4.32 -0.63
N TYR A 197 20.50 -3.35 -0.79
CA TYR A 197 20.24 -2.33 0.22
C TYR A 197 19.80 -2.91 1.58
N LYS A 198 18.99 -3.96 1.57
CA LYS A 198 18.49 -4.63 2.79
C LYS A 198 19.53 -5.52 3.49
N LYS A 199 20.74 -5.68 2.94
CA LYS A 199 21.79 -6.58 3.46
C LYS A 199 23.05 -5.87 3.95
N GLN A 200 23.03 -4.54 4.11
CA GLN A 200 24.19 -3.79 4.63
C GLN A 200 24.58 -4.15 6.09
N GLU A 201 23.76 -4.92 6.82
CA GLU A 201 24.08 -5.45 8.16
C GLU A 201 25.07 -6.64 8.20
N SER A 202 25.50 -7.21 7.06
CA SER A 202 26.54 -8.27 7.09
C SER A 202 27.33 -8.44 5.77
N PRO A 203 28.34 -7.60 5.50
CA PRO A 203 29.25 -7.76 4.35
C PRO A 203 30.13 -9.01 4.41
N CYS A 204 30.47 -9.46 5.63
CA CYS A 204 31.67 -10.27 5.92
C CYS A 204 31.72 -11.65 5.24
N LYS A 205 30.58 -12.23 4.84
CA LYS A 205 30.55 -13.58 4.24
C LYS A 205 30.92 -13.62 2.75
N TRP A 206 30.70 -12.55 2.00
CA TRP A 206 31.02 -12.51 0.55
C TRP A 206 32.51 -12.34 0.30
N MET A 207 33.21 -11.53 1.13
CA MET A 207 34.65 -11.34 1.02
C MET A 207 35.42 -12.64 1.30
N SER A 208 35.01 -13.44 2.29
CA SER A 208 35.64 -14.73 2.57
C SER A 208 35.56 -15.70 1.39
N GLN A 209 34.41 -15.82 0.72
CA GLN A 209 34.22 -16.76 -0.38
C GLN A 209 35.11 -16.42 -1.59
N LEU A 210 35.20 -15.13 -1.94
CA LEU A 210 36.06 -14.65 -3.02
C LEU A 210 37.56 -14.78 -2.67
N MET A 211 37.94 -14.44 -1.44
CA MET A 211 39.32 -14.60 -0.98
C MET A 211 39.77 -16.06 -0.97
N SER A 212 38.93 -17.01 -0.52
CA SER A 212 39.27 -18.44 -0.55
C SER A 212 39.53 -18.96 -1.97
N LEU A 213 38.75 -18.52 -2.97
CA LEU A 213 38.96 -18.91 -4.37
C LEU A 213 40.28 -18.34 -4.92
N VAL A 214 40.55 -17.05 -4.69
CA VAL A 214 41.81 -16.40 -5.12
C VAL A 214 43.02 -17.04 -4.42
N TRP A 215 42.93 -17.40 -3.14
CA TRP A 215 44.00 -18.07 -2.41
C TRP A 215 44.28 -19.48 -2.95
N LEU A 216 43.24 -20.25 -3.28
CA LEU A 216 43.40 -21.57 -3.91
C LEU A 216 44.05 -21.49 -5.29
N SER A 217 43.74 -20.46 -6.09
CA SER A 217 44.43 -20.21 -7.36
C SER A 217 45.90 -19.84 -7.17
N CYS A 218 46.24 -19.03 -6.15
CA CYS A 218 47.63 -18.66 -5.85
C CYS A 218 48.45 -19.73 -5.09
N TRP A 219 47.86 -20.86 -4.70
CA TRP A 219 48.58 -21.97 -4.05
C TRP A 219 48.85 -23.16 -4.99
N LEU A 220 48.25 -23.16 -6.19
CA LEU A 220 48.42 -24.17 -7.24
C LEU A 220 49.22 -23.65 -8.45
N SER A 221 50.05 -22.62 -8.26
CA SER A 221 50.97 -22.04 -9.27
C SER A 221 52.27 -21.59 -8.62
#